data_AF-A0A7V5YYI5-F1
#
_entry.id   AF-A0A7V5YYI5-F1
#
_cell.length_a   1.000
_cell.length_b   1.000
_cell.length_c   1.000
_cell.angle_alpha   90.00
_cell.angle_beta   90.00
_cell.angle_gamma   90.00
#
_symmetry.space_group_name_H-M   'P 1'
#
loop_
_entity.id
_entity.type
_entity.pdbx_description
1 polymer ?
#
loop_
_entity_poly.entity_id
_entity_poly.type
_entity_poly.pdbx_seq_one_letter_code
_entity_poly.pdbx_strand_id
1 'polypeptide(L)'
;MAKVRVAIIGVGNCASSLVQGVHFYKGAPDDAFIPGLMHPRLGEYHVGDIEFSAAFDIDANKVGKDLSEAIWAAPNNTIKFADVPPLGV
;
A
#
# COMPACT_ATOMS: atom_id res chain seq x y z
N MET A 1 0.90 15.45 -11.13
CA MET A 1 0.04 14.53 -11.90
C MET A 1 -1.14 14.12 -11.04
N ALA A 2 -2.21 13.58 -11.63
CA ALA A 2 -3.40 13.17 -10.89
C ALA A 2 -3.08 11.92 -10.03
N LYS A 3 -3.50 11.92 -8.76
CA LYS A 3 -3.34 10.79 -7.86
C LYS A 3 -4.52 9.84 -7.95
N VAL A 4 -4.28 8.54 -7.80
CA VAL A 4 -5.33 7.54 -7.60
C VAL A 4 -5.59 7.42 -6.10
N ARG A 5 -6.69 8.02 -5.64
CA ARG A 5 -7.05 7.99 -4.22
C ARG A 5 -7.71 6.66 -3.88
N VAL A 6 -7.05 5.88 -3.02
CA VAL A 6 -7.46 4.52 -2.65
C VAL A 6 -7.93 4.48 -1.21
N ALA A 7 -9.08 3.85 -0.98
CA ALA A 7 -9.53 3.44 0.33
C ALA A 7 -9.41 1.93 0.49
N ILE A 8 -8.94 1.47 1.65
CA ILE A 8 -8.84 0.03 1.98
C ILE A 8 -9.97 -0.34 2.94
N ILE A 9 -10.72 -1.40 2.63
CA ILE A 9 -11.73 -1.98 3.52
C ILE A 9 -11.23 -3.36 3.94
N GLY A 10 -10.83 -3.48 5.21
CA GLY A 10 -10.14 -4.65 5.76
C GLY A 10 -8.62 -4.55 5.60
N VAL A 11 -7.91 -4.21 6.67
CA VAL A 11 -6.45 -4.05 6.69
C VAL A 11 -5.79 -5.39 7.02
N GLY A 12 -6.05 -6.40 6.18
CA GLY A 12 -5.48 -7.75 6.28
C GLY A 12 -4.10 -7.91 5.63
N ASN A 13 -3.64 -9.16 5.48
CA ASN A 13 -2.39 -9.46 4.77
C ASN A 13 -2.35 -8.93 3.33
N CYS A 14 -3.47 -8.97 2.60
CA CYS A 14 -3.54 -8.40 1.25
C CYS A 14 -3.30 -6.88 1.25
N ALA A 15 -3.89 -6.17 2.22
CA ALA A 15 -3.65 -4.74 2.40
C ALA A 15 -2.19 -4.47 2.77
N SER A 16 -1.60 -5.28 3.66
CA SER A 16 -0.19 -5.18 4.02
C SER A 16 0.72 -5.34 2.81
N SER A 17 0.54 -6.38 2.00
CA SER A 17 1.34 -6.60 0.79
C SER A 17 1.12 -5.50 -0.26
N LEU A 18 -0.10 -4.96 -0.40
CA LEU A 18 -0.39 -3.85 -1.32
C LEU A 18 0.32 -2.56 -0.90
N VAL A 19 0.18 -2.15 0.36
CA VAL A 19 0.79 -0.92 0.89
C VAL A 19 2.32 -1.00 0.82
N GLN A 20 2.89 -2.15 1.19
CA GLN A 20 4.32 -2.43 1.01
C GLN A 20 4.74 -2.34 -0.47
N GLY A 21 4.00 -2.97 -1.37
CA GLY A 21 4.28 -3.00 -2.81
C GLY A 21 4.30 -1.61 -3.43
N VAL A 22 3.29 -0.79 -3.12
CA VAL A 22 3.25 0.61 -3.56
C VAL A 22 4.47 1.36 -3.05
N HIS A 23 4.82 1.20 -1.77
CA HIS A 23 5.99 1.89 -1.21
C HIS A 23 7.31 1.44 -1.83
N PHE A 24 7.46 0.13 -2.05
CA PHE A 24 8.66 -0.48 -2.60
C PHE A 24 8.92 -0.05 -4.05
N TYR A 25 7.87 0.03 -4.87
CA TYR A 25 7.98 0.34 -6.30
C TYR A 25 7.69 1.81 -6.66
N LYS A 26 7.37 2.69 -5.69
CA LYS A 26 6.96 4.09 -5.97
C LYS A 26 7.93 4.90 -6.84
N GLY A 27 9.21 4.54 -6.86
CA GLY A 27 10.27 5.20 -7.63
C GLY A 27 10.81 4.36 -8.80
N ALA A 28 10.12 3.29 -9.20
CA ALA A 28 10.52 2.50 -10.34
C ALA A 28 10.52 3.34 -11.64
N PRO A 29 11.45 3.08 -12.58
CA PRO A 29 11.35 3.61 -13.94
C PRO A 29 10.09 3.11 -14.65
N ASP A 30 9.52 3.92 -15.54
CA ASP A 30 8.29 3.60 -16.27
C ASP A 30 8.41 2.33 -17.15
N ASP A 31 9.63 2.00 -17.60
CA ASP A 31 9.96 0.85 -18.45
C ASP A 31 10.57 -0.33 -17.67
N ALA A 32 10.64 -0.24 -16.34
CA ALA A 32 11.22 -1.29 -15.52
C ALA A 32 10.39 -2.58 -15.57
N PHE A 33 11.07 -3.72 -15.67
CA PHE A 33 10.45 -5.01 -15.44
C PHE A 33 10.25 -5.23 -13.94
N ILE A 34 9.00 -5.36 -13.50
CA ILE A 34 8.64 -5.63 -12.10
C ILE A 34 7.84 -6.95 -12.06
N PRO A 35 8.34 -8.00 -11.39
CA PRO A 35 7.59 -9.25 -11.23
C PRO A 35 6.20 -9.01 -10.60
N GLY A 36 5.14 -9.41 -11.31
CA GLY A 36 3.76 -9.28 -10.85
C GLY A 36 3.02 -8.01 -11.30
N LEU A 37 3.71 -7.05 -11.93
CA LEU A 37 3.07 -5.90 -12.59
C LEU A 37 3.24 -6.03 -14.11
N MET A 38 2.17 -5.80 -14.86
CA MET A 38 2.26 -5.73 -16.33
C MET A 38 3.06 -4.51 -16.77
N HIS A 39 2.84 -3.36 -16.12
CA HIS A 39 3.52 -2.10 -16.37
C HIS A 39 3.69 -1.31 -15.05
N PRO A 40 4.85 -0.68 -14.78
CA PRO A 40 5.00 0.29 -13.70
C PRO A 40 4.08 1.51 -13.86
N ARG A 41 3.84 1.92 -15.12
CA ARG A 41 2.86 2.94 -15.50
C ARG A 41 1.75 2.33 -16.37
N LEU A 42 0.51 2.48 -15.93
CA LEU A 42 -0.68 2.11 -16.69
C LEU A 42 -1.42 3.37 -17.15
N GLY A 43 -1.37 3.66 -18.44
CA GLY A 43 -1.88 4.92 -18.98
C GLY A 43 -1.08 6.10 -18.41
N GLU A 44 -1.76 7.04 -17.76
CA GLU A 44 -1.12 8.19 -17.11
C GLU A 44 -0.68 7.91 -15.65
N TYR A 45 -1.04 6.76 -15.06
CA TYR A 45 -0.82 6.48 -13.64
C TYR A 45 0.38 5.56 -13.41
N HIS A 46 1.36 6.05 -12.68
CA HIS A 46 2.45 5.25 -12.14
C HIS A 46 2.01 4.51 -10.87
N VAL A 47 2.66 3.40 -10.51
CA VAL A 47 2.43 2.72 -9.22
C VAL A 47 2.62 3.67 -8.03
N GLY A 48 3.53 4.63 -8.13
CA GLY A 48 3.76 5.67 -7.14
C GLY A 48 2.66 6.75 -7.06
N ASP A 49 1.74 6.80 -8.01
CA ASP A 49 0.59 7.73 -8.00
C ASP A 49 -0.59 7.20 -7.15
N ILE A 50 -0.48 5.98 -6.62
CA ILE A 50 -1.44 5.43 -5.65
C ILE A 50 -1.27 6.15 -4.31
N GLU A 51 -2.32 6.85 -3.88
CA GLU A 51 -2.40 7.51 -2.59
C GLU A 51 -3.46 6.84 -1.72
N PHE A 52 -3.02 6.16 -0.66
CA PHE A 52 -3.95 5.71 0.37
C PHE A 52 -4.54 6.95 1.07
N SER A 53 -5.85 7.08 1.02
CA SER A 53 -6.60 8.22 1.56
C SER A 53 -7.53 7.85 2.71
N ALA A 54 -7.82 6.56 2.89
CA ALA A 54 -8.66 6.05 3.97
C ALA A 54 -8.39 4.56 4.19
N ALA A 55 -8.62 4.10 5.42
CA ALA A 55 -8.65 2.69 5.75
C ALA A 55 -9.77 2.40 6.77
N PHE A 56 -10.40 1.23 6.65
CA PHE A 56 -11.46 0.79 7.53
C PHE A 56 -11.16 -0.63 8.02
N ASP A 57 -11.29 -0.84 9.33
CA ASP A 57 -11.16 -2.16 9.96
C ASP A 57 -12.08 -2.23 11.19
N ILE A 58 -12.30 -3.43 11.72
CA ILE A 58 -13.05 -3.69 12.95
C ILE A 58 -12.17 -4.23 14.08
N ASP A 59 -10.96 -4.68 13.76
CA ASP A 59 -10.03 -5.22 14.74
C ASP A 59 -9.50 -4.10 15.64
N ALA A 60 -9.71 -4.24 16.95
CA ALA A 60 -9.26 -3.28 17.96
C ALA A 60 -7.74 -3.07 17.94
N ASN A 61 -6.96 -4.02 17.41
CA ASN A 61 -5.52 -3.86 17.25
C ASN A 61 -5.13 -2.94 16.07
N LYS A 62 -6.09 -2.59 15.20
CA LYS A 62 -5.89 -1.80 13.97
C LYS A 62 -6.61 -0.47 14.02
N VAL A 63 -7.84 -0.45 14.56
CA VAL A 63 -8.65 0.77 14.66
C VAL A 63 -7.92 1.84 15.50
N GLY A 64 -7.86 3.06 14.96
CA GLY A 64 -7.20 4.19 15.61
C GLY A 64 -5.69 4.29 15.41
N LYS A 65 -5.09 3.36 14.66
CA LYS A 65 -3.69 3.42 14.25
C LYS A 65 -3.55 3.94 12.83
N ASP A 66 -2.40 4.54 12.54
CA ASP A 66 -2.02 4.88 11.18
C ASP A 66 -1.99 3.62 10.31
N LEU A 67 -2.37 3.72 9.03
CA LEU A 67 -2.32 2.60 8.09
C LEU A 67 -0.92 1.96 8.04
N SER A 68 0.16 2.74 8.16
CA SER A 68 1.54 2.23 8.19
C SER A 68 1.83 1.33 9.39
N GLU A 69 1.06 1.43 10.48
CA GLU A 69 1.14 0.58 11.66
C GLU A 69 0.14 -0.58 11.60
N ALA A 70 -1.09 -0.29 11.18
CA ALA A 70 -2.18 -1.27 11.12
C ALA A 70 -1.86 -2.46 10.19
N ILE A 71 -1.09 -2.25 9.12
CA ILE A 71 -0.64 -3.33 8.23
C ILE A 71 0.27 -4.37 8.91
N TRP A 72 0.88 -4.02 10.06
CA TRP A 72 1.75 -4.90 10.84
C TRP A 72 1.06 -5.47 12.08
N ALA A 73 -0.13 -5.00 12.42
CA ALA A 73 -0.86 -5.49 13.58
C ALA A 73 -1.33 -6.93 13.34
N ALA A 74 -1.10 -7.80 14.33
CA ALA A 74 -1.63 -9.16 14.33
C ALA A 74 -3.16 -9.16 14.09
N PRO A 75 -3.73 -10.15 13.38
CA PRO A 75 -3.09 -11.38 12.91
C PRO A 75 -2.36 -11.26 11.57
N ASN A 76 -2.10 -10.05 11.05
CA ASN A 76 -1.29 -9.91 9.84
C ASN A 76 0.11 -10.50 10.07
N ASN A 77 0.57 -11.29 9.11
CA ASN A 77 1.80 -12.07 9.18
C ASN A 77 2.40 -12.35 7.79
N THR A 78 1.99 -11.58 6.77
CA THR A 78 2.61 -11.65 5.45
C THR A 78 4.08 -11.25 5.52
N ILE A 79 4.85 -11.62 4.50
CA ILE A 79 6.27 -11.28 4.41
C ILE A 79 6.45 -9.75 4.45
N LYS A 80 7.43 -9.30 5.23
CA LYS A 80 7.88 -7.90 5.24
C LYS A 80 9.00 -7.72 4.23
N PHE A 81 8.76 -6.95 3.18
CA PHE A 81 9.73 -6.66 2.12
C PHE A 81 9.94 -5.16 1.86
N ALA A 82 9.19 -4.30 2.56
CA ALA A 82 9.40 -2.86 2.56
C ALA A 82 9.08 -2.27 3.94
N ASP A 83 9.83 -1.25 4.35
CA ASP A 83 9.44 -0.37 5.43
C ASP A 83 8.49 0.70 4.89
N VAL A 84 7.41 0.97 5.63
CA VAL A 84 6.38 1.94 5.26
C VAL A 84 6.39 3.06 6.31
N PRO A 85 6.75 4.30 5.95
CA PRO A 85 6.69 5.44 6.87
C PRO A 85 5.23 5.83 7.16
N PRO A 86 4.99 6.63 8.21
CA PRO A 86 3.66 7.14 8.53
C PRO A 86 2.95 7.73 7.31
N LEU A 87 1.69 7.34 7.11
CA LEU A 87 0.91 7.74 5.94
C LEU A 87 -0.09 8.86 6.25
N GLY A 88 -0.40 9.09 7.53
CA GLY A 88 -1.43 10.03 7.97
C GLY A 88 -2.86 9.55 7.69
N VAL A 89 -3.06 8.22 7.62
CA VAL A 89 -4.31 7.56 7.19
C VAL A 89 -4.88 6.70 8.30
#